data_AF-A0A9P6JCT6-F1
#
_entry.id   AF-A0A9P6JCT6-F1
#
_cell.length_a   1.000
_cell.length_b   1.000
_cell.length_c   1.000
_cell.angle_alpha   90.00
_cell.angle_beta   90.00
_cell.angle_gamma   90.00
#
_symmetry.space_group_name_H-M   'P 1'
#
loop_
_entity.id
_entity.type
_entity.pdbx_description
1 polymer ?
#
loop_
_entity_poly.entity_id
_entity_poly.type
_entity_poly.pdbx_seq_one_letter_code
_entity_poly.pdbx_strand_id
1 'polypeptide(L)'
;IISLTTRDQSAVEDENFAGDEGVPLTLAGDVLALIGAALYGFEEVIYKKYASPKVHPVTFANTLTGLMGVATFTLFWVPIPLLHWIGHEVFELPTLEQFSSILMIATLGLIYNGCFMIVVSQTSPVFAAVGVMATIPLVALTDWVLFSESVGWGNVAGGLSIVAGFAILVRENQKA
;
A
#
# COMPACT_ATOMS: atom_id res chain seq x y z
N ILE A 1 -5.05 -5.11 24.16
CA ILE A 1 -4.43 -4.11 23.25
C ILE A 1 -4.96 -4.27 21.83
N ILE A 2 -5.00 -5.48 21.25
CA ILE A 2 -5.65 -5.74 19.95
C ILE A 2 -7.16 -5.39 19.96
N SER A 3 -7.87 -5.62 21.06
CA SER A 3 -9.31 -5.31 21.19
C SER A 3 -9.66 -3.81 21.34
N LEU A 4 -8.67 -2.92 21.53
CA LEU A 4 -8.91 -1.47 21.64
C LEU A 4 -8.71 -0.73 20.32
N THR A 5 -7.95 -1.29 19.37
CA THR A 5 -7.85 -0.78 18.00
C THR A 5 -9.10 -1.12 17.17
N THR A 6 -9.71 -2.29 17.39
CA THR A 6 -10.89 -2.71 16.60
C THR A 6 -12.14 -1.88 16.91
N ARG A 7 -12.30 -1.39 18.15
CA ARG A 7 -13.44 -0.53 18.53
C ARG A 7 -13.31 0.90 18.01
N ASP A 8 -12.09 1.33 17.72
CA ASP A 8 -11.82 2.64 17.12
C ASP A 8 -11.97 2.58 15.60
N GLN A 9 -11.51 1.50 14.96
CA GLN A 9 -11.64 1.30 13.51
C GLN A 9 -13.10 1.11 13.05
N SER A 10 -13.88 0.28 13.76
CA SER A 10 -15.29 0.01 13.43
C SER A 10 -16.24 1.19 13.67
N ALA A 11 -15.86 2.16 14.52
CA ALA A 11 -16.65 3.37 14.75
C ALA A 11 -16.33 4.49 13.74
N VAL A 12 -15.22 4.40 13.01
CA VAL A 12 -14.76 5.45 12.07
C VAL A 12 -15.24 5.18 10.63
N GLU A 13 -15.51 3.92 10.26
CA GLU A 13 -15.97 3.58 8.90
C GLU A 13 -17.47 3.85 8.64
N ASP A 14 -18.30 3.91 9.68
CA ASP A 14 -19.76 4.06 9.52
C ASP A 14 -20.27 5.53 9.51
N GLU A 15 -19.41 6.54 9.73
CA GLU A 15 -19.87 7.95 9.84
C GLU A 15 -19.38 8.91 8.73
N ASN A 16 -18.47 8.55 7.83
CA ASN A 16 -17.82 9.55 6.95
C ASN A 16 -18.26 9.57 5.48
N PHE A 17 -19.56 9.42 5.21
CA PHE A 17 -20.21 9.94 3.99
C PHE A 17 -21.18 11.10 4.27
N ALA A 18 -21.19 11.64 5.49
CA ALA A 18 -21.85 12.90 5.81
C ALA A 18 -20.78 13.88 6.26
N GLY A 19 -20.55 14.94 5.48
CA GLY A 19 -19.64 15.99 5.90
C GLY A 19 -20.16 16.69 7.15
N ASP A 20 -19.29 16.90 8.15
CA ASP A 20 -19.03 18.20 8.76
C ASP A 20 -17.84 18.18 9.74
N GLU A 21 -17.00 19.23 9.69
CA GLU A 21 -16.12 19.78 10.75
C GLU A 21 -15.01 18.90 11.39
N GLY A 22 -14.05 18.50 10.56
CA GLY A 22 -12.68 18.06 10.95
C GLY A 22 -11.66 18.25 9.82
N VAL A 23 -11.92 19.22 8.93
CA VAL A 23 -11.51 19.23 7.52
C VAL A 23 -10.00 19.47 7.22
N PRO A 24 -9.14 20.10 8.06
CA PRO A 24 -7.81 20.47 7.59
C PRO A 24 -6.77 19.32 7.59
N LEU A 25 -6.84 18.35 8.51
CA LEU A 25 -5.82 17.31 8.64
C LEU A 25 -6.07 16.10 7.72
N THR A 26 -7.33 15.68 7.58
CA THR A 26 -7.73 14.59 6.67
C THR A 26 -7.55 15.00 5.21
N LEU A 27 -7.91 16.25 4.86
CA LEU A 27 -7.72 16.77 3.50
C LEU A 27 -6.23 16.92 3.14
N ALA A 28 -5.37 17.27 4.10
CA ALA A 28 -3.93 17.26 3.89
C ALA A 28 -3.39 15.85 3.61
N GLY A 29 -3.91 14.84 4.31
CA GLY A 29 -3.62 13.43 4.06
C GLY A 29 -4.04 12.98 2.66
N ASP A 30 -5.26 13.31 2.25
CA ASP A 30 -5.78 12.98 0.91
C ASP A 30 -4.97 13.66 -0.20
N VAL A 31 -4.65 14.94 -0.03
CA VAL A 31 -3.80 15.67 -0.98
C VAL A 31 -2.39 15.07 -1.04
N LEU A 32 -1.81 14.70 0.10
CA LEU A 32 -0.51 14.04 0.14
C LEU A 32 -0.55 12.67 -0.56
N ALA A 33 -1.62 11.90 -0.36
CA ALA A 33 -1.83 10.62 -1.05
C ALA A 33 -1.97 10.80 -2.57
N LEU A 34 -2.70 11.84 -3.02
CA LEU A 34 -2.82 12.19 -4.44
C LEU A 34 -1.48 12.59 -5.06
N ILE A 35 -0.67 13.37 -4.33
CA ILE A 35 0.68 13.74 -4.76
C ILE A 35 1.55 12.48 -4.88
N GLY A 36 1.50 11.59 -3.89
CA GLY A 36 2.23 10.32 -3.90
C GLY A 36 1.84 9.43 -5.09
N ALA A 37 0.54 9.31 -5.35
CA ALA A 37 0.03 8.55 -6.50
C ALA A 37 0.48 9.14 -7.84
N ALA A 38 0.48 10.47 -7.97
CA ALA A 38 0.93 11.15 -9.17
C ALA A 38 2.44 10.97 -9.42
N LEU A 39 3.26 11.06 -8.37
CA LEU A 39 4.71 10.82 -8.44
C LEU A 39 5.01 9.36 -8.79
N TYR A 40 4.31 8.40 -8.20
CA TYR A 40 4.46 6.98 -8.54
C TYR A 40 4.13 6.71 -10.01
N GLY A 41 3.01 7.24 -10.51
CA GLY A 41 2.66 7.14 -11.92
C GLY A 41 3.70 7.81 -12.83
N PHE A 42 4.28 8.93 -12.40
CA PHE A 42 5.35 9.60 -13.14
C PHE A 42 6.63 8.76 -13.22
N GLU A 43 7.02 8.09 -12.13
CA GLU A 43 8.12 7.14 -12.11
C GLU A 43 7.90 5.98 -13.07
N GLU A 44 6.69 5.40 -13.15
CA GLU A 44 6.37 4.34 -14.11
C GLU A 44 6.51 4.79 -15.57
N VAL A 45 6.09 6.03 -15.89
CA VAL A 45 6.21 6.60 -17.23
C VAL A 45 7.68 6.83 -17.62
N ILE A 46 8.49 7.36 -16.69
CA ILE A 46 9.93 7.50 -16.88
C ILE A 46 10.58 6.13 -17.04
N TYR A 47 10.21 5.14 -16.23
CA TYR A 47 10.73 3.79 -16.32
C TYR A 47 10.47 3.19 -17.70
N LYS A 48 9.25 3.29 -18.24
CA LYS A 48 8.96 2.83 -19.62
C LYS A 48 9.78 3.57 -20.69
N LYS A 49 10.04 4.87 -20.50
CA LYS A 49 10.77 5.70 -21.47
C LYS A 49 12.29 5.46 -21.43
N TYR A 50 12.87 5.21 -20.25
CA TYR A 50 14.32 5.11 -20.06
C TYR A 50 14.84 3.67 -19.87
N ALA A 51 14.03 2.72 -19.40
CA ALA A 51 14.43 1.32 -19.23
C ALA A 51 14.33 0.49 -20.51
N SER A 52 14.01 1.12 -21.65
CA SER A 52 14.11 0.48 -22.97
C SER A 52 15.55 0.56 -23.53
N PRO A 53 16.51 -0.10 -22.86
CA PRO A 53 17.46 -0.92 -23.60
C PRO A 53 17.77 -2.26 -22.91
N LYS A 54 17.41 -3.38 -23.57
CA LYS A 54 18.11 -4.68 -23.69
C LYS A 54 18.96 -5.25 -22.53
N VAL A 55 18.66 -5.01 -21.25
CA VAL A 55 19.30 -5.70 -20.11
C VAL A 55 18.28 -6.34 -19.17
N HIS A 56 18.68 -7.43 -18.48
CA HIS A 56 17.84 -8.30 -17.66
C HIS A 56 16.88 -7.52 -16.73
N PRO A 57 15.58 -7.43 -17.08
CA PRO A 57 14.66 -6.47 -16.45
C PRO A 57 14.43 -6.74 -14.96
N VAL A 58 14.51 -8.00 -14.54
CA VAL A 58 14.29 -8.43 -13.15
C VAL A 58 15.39 -7.91 -12.22
N THR A 59 16.66 -8.09 -12.60
CA THR A 59 17.79 -7.73 -11.72
C THR A 59 17.94 -6.21 -11.61
N PHE A 60 17.68 -5.49 -12.70
CA PHE A 60 17.69 -4.03 -12.71
C PHE A 60 16.53 -3.47 -11.86
N ALA A 61 15.30 -3.98 -12.02
CA ALA A 61 14.17 -3.60 -11.19
C ALA A 61 14.44 -3.87 -9.70
N ASN A 62 14.92 -5.07 -9.36
CA ASN A 62 15.22 -5.43 -7.97
C ASN A 62 16.32 -4.57 -7.36
N THR A 63 17.31 -4.15 -8.17
CA THR A 63 18.38 -3.26 -7.73
C THR A 63 17.87 -1.83 -7.51
N LEU A 64 17.00 -1.32 -8.39
CA LEU A 64 16.36 -0.02 -8.20
C LEU A 64 15.48 0.01 -6.96
N THR A 65 14.69 -1.03 -6.71
CA THR A 65 13.87 -1.12 -5.49
C THR A 65 14.73 -1.28 -4.25
N GLY A 66 15.85 -2.00 -4.32
CA GLY A 66 16.85 -2.02 -3.26
C GLY A 66 17.42 -0.63 -2.98
N LEU A 67 17.74 0.13 -4.03
CA LEU A 67 18.24 1.51 -3.91
C LEU A 67 17.18 2.46 -3.35
N MET A 68 15.91 2.32 -3.76
CA MET A 68 14.79 3.04 -3.14
C MET A 68 14.64 2.67 -1.66
N GLY A 69 14.80 1.39 -1.30
CA GLY A 69 14.81 0.97 0.10
C GLY A 69 15.93 1.61 0.91
N VAL A 70 17.15 1.70 0.35
CA VAL A 70 18.29 2.39 1.00
C VAL A 70 18.06 3.90 1.09
N ALA A 71 17.50 4.52 0.04
CA ALA A 71 17.15 5.93 0.03
C ALA A 71 16.09 6.23 1.09
N THR A 72 15.02 5.44 1.16
CA THR A 72 13.97 5.52 2.18
C THR A 72 14.56 5.32 3.58
N PHE A 73 15.41 4.31 3.78
CA PHE A 73 16.07 4.10 5.07
C PHE A 73 16.89 5.33 5.47
N THR A 74 17.67 5.89 4.55
CA THR A 74 18.50 7.08 4.82
C THR A 74 17.65 8.34 5.06
N LEU A 75 16.60 8.54 4.26
CA LEU A 75 15.70 9.69 4.34
C LEU A 75 14.74 9.62 5.52
N PHE A 76 14.37 8.45 6.03
CA PHE A 76 13.56 8.30 7.24
C PHE A 76 14.42 8.23 8.51
N TRP A 77 15.65 7.71 8.42
CA TRP A 77 16.57 7.65 9.56
C TRP A 77 17.11 9.01 9.99
N VAL A 78 17.16 10.01 9.11
CA VAL A 78 17.56 11.39 9.44
C VAL A 78 16.47 12.20 10.18
N PRO A 79 15.18 12.19 9.75
CA PRO A 79 14.12 12.94 10.42
C PRO A 79 13.67 12.32 11.75
N ILE A 80 13.80 11.01 11.96
CA ILE A 80 13.42 10.38 13.23
C ILE A 80 14.21 10.96 14.44
N PRO A 81 15.56 11.03 14.42
CA PRO A 81 16.33 11.71 15.45
C PRO A 81 16.03 13.21 15.57
N LEU A 82 15.71 13.86 14.44
CA LEU A 82 15.40 15.29 14.40
C LEU A 82 14.07 15.59 15.10
N LEU A 83 13.02 14.78 14.85
CA LEU A 83 11.71 14.87 15.52
C LEU A 83 11.81 14.57 17.02
N HIS A 84 12.66 13.62 17.40
CA HIS A 84 12.93 13.32 18.80
C HIS A 84 13.60 14.50 19.51
N TRP A 85 14.54 15.19 18.86
CA TRP A 85 15.21 16.37 19.44
C TRP A 85 14.28 17.58 19.56
N ILE A 86 13.36 17.76 18.62
CA ILE A 86 12.35 18.83 18.68
C ILE A 86 11.22 18.49 19.70
N GLY A 87 11.16 17.25 20.18
CA GLY A 87 10.21 16.82 21.22
C GLY A 87 8.79 16.55 20.71
N HIS A 88 8.62 16.42 19.40
CA HIS A 88 7.33 16.10 18.79
C HIS A 88 6.96 14.61 18.89
N GLU A 89 7.94 13.71 19.00
CA GLU A 89 7.72 12.27 19.17
C GLU A 89 8.64 11.66 20.24
N VAL A 90 8.06 10.86 21.16
CA VAL A 90 8.81 10.12 22.17
C VAL A 90 9.34 8.84 21.54
N PHE A 91 10.66 8.69 21.50
CA PHE A 91 11.29 7.48 20.99
C PHE A 91 11.16 6.37 22.05
N GLU A 92 10.08 5.60 21.97
CA GLU A 92 9.89 4.40 22.78
C GLU A 92 10.33 3.16 21.99
N LEU A 93 11.25 2.39 22.57
CA LEU A 93 11.63 1.11 21.97
C LEU A 93 10.47 0.12 22.12
N PRO A 94 10.10 -0.60 21.03
CA PRO A 94 8.99 -1.54 21.08
C PRO A 94 9.27 -2.66 22.06
N THR A 95 8.22 -3.11 22.75
CA THR A 95 8.27 -4.33 23.57
C THR A 95 8.57 -5.55 22.70
N LEU A 96 9.06 -6.65 23.31
CA LEU A 96 9.41 -7.88 22.58
C LEU A 96 8.26 -8.46 21.75
N GLU A 97 7.02 -8.31 22.20
CA GLU A 97 5.83 -8.74 21.47
C GLU A 97 5.60 -7.89 20.21
N GLN A 98 5.66 -6.56 20.35
CA GLN A 98 5.53 -5.63 19.23
C GLN A 98 6.65 -5.79 18.21
N PHE A 99 7.88 -6.07 18.67
CA PHE A 99 9.01 -6.34 17.79
C PHE A 99 8.74 -7.52 16.84
N SER A 100 8.10 -8.59 17.34
CA SER A 100 7.76 -9.75 16.52
C SER A 100 6.74 -9.42 15.43
N SER A 101 5.71 -8.61 15.74
CA SER A 101 4.71 -8.16 14.77
C SER A 101 5.33 -7.24 13.72
N ILE A 102 6.18 -6.31 14.14
CA ILE A 102 6.92 -5.40 13.24
C ILE A 102 7.81 -6.22 12.29
N LEU A 103 8.55 -7.19 12.82
CA LEU A 103 9.42 -8.05 12.01
C LEU A 103 8.62 -8.87 11.00
N MET A 104 7.46 -9.39 11.40
CA MET A 104 6.57 -10.13 10.51
C MET A 104 6.05 -9.24 9.38
N ILE A 105 5.54 -8.04 9.69
CA ILE A 105 5.04 -7.08 8.70
C ILE A 105 6.17 -6.66 7.76
N ALA A 106 7.37 -6.36 8.28
CA ALA A 106 8.53 -5.99 7.48
C ALA A 106 8.97 -7.11 6.53
N THR A 107 8.98 -8.36 7.01
CA THR A 107 9.34 -9.53 6.20
C THR A 107 8.32 -9.77 5.10
N LEU A 108 7.02 -9.70 5.41
CA LEU A 108 5.95 -9.82 4.42
C LEU A 108 6.01 -8.69 3.38
N GLY A 109 6.30 -7.46 3.81
CA GLY A 109 6.50 -6.32 2.90
C GLY A 109 7.69 -6.51 1.96
N LEU A 110 8.79 -7.11 2.44
CA LEU A 110 9.94 -7.44 1.60
C LEU A 110 9.59 -8.50 0.55
N ILE A 111 8.89 -9.56 0.96
CA ILE A 111 8.41 -10.61 0.05
C ILE A 111 7.46 -10.00 -1.00
N TYR A 112 6.51 -9.17 -0.56
CA TYR A 112 5.57 -8.47 -1.43
C TYR A 112 6.29 -7.62 -2.49
N ASN A 113 7.24 -6.77 -2.09
CA ASN A 113 7.99 -5.92 -3.01
C ASN A 113 8.81 -6.76 -4.02
N GLY A 114 9.41 -7.87 -3.57
CA GLY A 114 10.12 -8.80 -4.44
C GLY A 114 9.21 -9.46 -5.47
N CYS A 115 8.06 -9.99 -5.03
CA CYS A 115 7.06 -10.61 -5.91
C CYS A 115 6.46 -9.60 -6.89
N PHE A 116 6.12 -8.39 -6.43
CA PHE A 116 5.54 -7.33 -7.24
C PHE A 116 6.44 -6.97 -8.42
N MET A 117 7.74 -6.79 -8.20
CA MET A 117 8.68 -6.52 -9.28
C MET A 117 8.84 -7.67 -10.27
N ILE A 118 8.82 -8.92 -9.81
CA ILE A 118 8.85 -10.08 -10.70
C ILE A 118 7.62 -10.04 -11.61
N VAL A 119 6.43 -9.78 -11.07
CA VAL A 119 5.19 -9.63 -11.85
C VAL A 119 5.29 -8.47 -12.84
N VAL A 120 5.73 -7.28 -12.42
CA VAL A 120 5.92 -6.11 -13.29
C VAL A 120 6.93 -6.39 -14.41
N SER A 121 7.95 -7.20 -14.14
CA SER A 121 8.99 -7.53 -15.13
C SER A 121 8.55 -8.58 -16.16
N GLN A 122 7.63 -9.47 -15.80
CA GLN A 122 7.13 -10.53 -16.69
C GLN A 122 5.81 -10.17 -17.38
N THR A 123 5.03 -9.28 -16.78
CA THR A 123 3.73 -8.83 -17.29
C THR A 123 3.80 -7.34 -17.63
N SER A 124 2.66 -6.76 -18.03
CA SER A 124 2.60 -5.31 -18.16
C SER A 124 2.50 -4.65 -16.77
N PRO A 125 3.15 -3.49 -16.53
CA PRO A 125 3.02 -2.75 -15.26
C PRO A 125 1.56 -2.48 -14.87
N VAL A 126 0.70 -2.28 -15.88
CA VAL A 126 -0.75 -2.09 -15.71
C VAL A 126 -1.41 -3.34 -15.14
N PHE A 127 -1.06 -4.53 -15.63
CA PHE A 127 -1.60 -5.78 -15.11
C PHE A 127 -1.19 -6.00 -13.64
N ALA A 128 0.07 -5.69 -13.29
CA ALA A 128 0.56 -5.77 -11.93
C ALA A 128 -0.20 -4.83 -10.97
N ALA A 129 -0.40 -3.57 -11.36
CA ALA A 129 -1.11 -2.59 -10.55
C ALA A 129 -2.57 -2.98 -10.27
N VAL A 130 -3.30 -3.51 -11.27
CA VAL A 130 -4.68 -3.97 -11.07
C VAL A 130 -4.73 -5.23 -10.20
N GLY A 131 -3.73 -6.12 -10.30
CA GLY A 131 -3.59 -7.26 -9.38
C GLY A 131 -3.43 -6.83 -7.92
N VAL A 132 -2.71 -5.74 -7.66
CA VAL A 132 -2.61 -5.14 -6.31
C VAL A 132 -3.95 -4.56 -5.86
N MET A 133 -4.71 -3.90 -6.74
CA MET A 133 -6.05 -3.40 -6.39
C MET A 133 -7.02 -4.52 -6.01
N ALA A 134 -6.88 -5.71 -6.58
CA ALA A 134 -7.68 -6.89 -6.22
C ALA A 134 -7.44 -7.36 -4.77
N THR A 135 -6.38 -6.90 -4.11
CA THR A 135 -6.16 -7.17 -2.68
C THR A 135 -7.19 -6.48 -1.79
N ILE A 136 -7.77 -5.35 -2.22
CA ILE A 136 -8.76 -4.59 -1.44
C ILE A 136 -9.99 -5.46 -1.07
N PRO A 137 -10.72 -6.08 -2.02
CA PRO A 137 -11.82 -6.98 -1.67
C PRO A 137 -11.36 -8.25 -0.93
N LEU A 138 -10.12 -8.69 -1.16
CA LEU A 138 -9.53 -9.84 -0.46
C LEU A 138 -9.28 -9.55 1.03
N VAL A 139 -8.82 -8.33 1.35
CA VAL A 139 -8.66 -7.86 2.74
C VAL A 139 -10.02 -7.78 3.41
N ALA A 140 -11.01 -7.11 2.78
CA ALA A 140 -12.37 -7.03 3.32
C ALA A 140 -13.00 -8.42 3.56
N LEU A 141 -12.76 -9.39 2.66
CA LEU A 141 -13.20 -10.77 2.83
C LEU A 141 -12.48 -11.45 4.02
N THR A 142 -11.18 -11.21 4.16
CA THR A 142 -10.38 -11.76 5.26
C THR A 142 -10.84 -11.19 6.60
N ASP A 143 -11.14 -9.90 6.65
CA ASP A 143 -11.63 -9.21 7.85
C ASP A 143 -13.00 -9.75 8.28
N TRP A 144 -13.90 -9.95 7.31
CA TRP A 144 -15.19 -10.59 7.56
C TRP A 144 -15.06 -12.03 8.07
N VAL A 145 -14.21 -12.85 7.45
CA VAL A 145 -14.09 -14.28 7.78
C VAL A 145 -13.33 -14.52 9.09
N LEU A 146 -12.24 -13.79 9.33
CA LEU A 146 -11.36 -14.03 10.49
C LEU A 146 -11.76 -13.21 11.71
N PHE A 147 -12.21 -11.96 11.52
CA PHE A 147 -12.52 -11.04 12.62
C PHE A 147 -14.03 -10.85 12.83
N SER A 148 -14.89 -11.44 11.98
CA SER A 148 -16.36 -11.34 12.05
C SER A 148 -16.86 -9.89 12.08
N GLU A 149 -16.11 -8.99 11.43
CA GLU A 149 -16.45 -7.57 11.37
C GLU A 149 -17.59 -7.30 10.38
N SER A 150 -18.45 -6.35 10.70
CA SER A 150 -19.58 -5.98 9.85
C SER A 150 -19.11 -5.21 8.63
N VAL A 151 -19.13 -5.86 7.46
CA VAL A 151 -18.79 -5.20 6.20
C VAL A 151 -19.96 -4.34 5.73
N GLY A 152 -19.76 -3.03 5.65
CA GLY A 152 -20.76 -2.10 5.12
C GLY A 152 -21.13 -2.41 3.67
N TRP A 153 -22.38 -2.12 3.28
CA TRP A 153 -22.87 -2.39 1.93
C TRP A 153 -22.06 -1.67 0.82
N GLY A 154 -21.50 -0.50 1.13
CA GLY A 154 -20.60 0.23 0.23
C GLY A 154 -19.33 -0.54 -0.11
N ASN A 155 -18.70 -1.16 0.89
CA ASN A 155 -17.46 -1.94 0.72
C ASN A 155 -17.73 -3.20 -0.12
N VAL A 156 -18.90 -3.82 0.06
CA VAL A 156 -19.33 -4.96 -0.77
C VAL A 156 -19.52 -4.53 -2.24
N ALA A 157 -20.21 -3.43 -2.48
CA ALA A 157 -20.43 -2.92 -3.85
C ALA A 157 -19.12 -2.50 -4.53
N GLY A 158 -18.23 -1.82 -3.80
CA GLY A 158 -16.89 -1.45 -4.28
C GLY A 158 -16.04 -2.68 -4.57
N GLY A 159 -16.01 -3.65 -3.65
CA GLY A 159 -15.29 -4.91 -3.82
C GLY A 159 -15.75 -5.70 -5.03
N LEU A 160 -17.06 -5.84 -5.24
CA LEU A 160 -17.62 -6.49 -6.43
C LEU A 160 -17.23 -5.76 -7.73
N SER A 161 -17.19 -4.43 -7.70
CA SER A 161 -16.79 -3.63 -8.86
C SER A 161 -15.32 -3.85 -9.23
N ILE A 162 -14.42 -3.96 -8.23
CA ILE A 162 -13.00 -4.28 -8.43
C ILE A 162 -12.85 -5.69 -9.03
N VAL A 163 -13.56 -6.68 -8.48
CA VAL A 163 -13.54 -8.07 -8.99
C VAL A 163 -14.04 -8.13 -10.44
N ALA A 164 -15.11 -7.39 -10.76
CA ALA A 164 -15.62 -7.30 -12.13
C ALA A 164 -14.59 -6.67 -13.09
N GLY A 165 -13.94 -5.58 -12.68
CA GLY A 165 -12.88 -4.94 -13.45
C GLY A 165 -11.69 -5.87 -13.71
N PHE A 166 -11.24 -6.59 -12.68
CA PHE A 166 -10.17 -7.58 -12.81
C PHE A 166 -10.55 -8.72 -13.76
N ALA A 167 -11.78 -9.25 -13.67
CA ALA A 167 -12.26 -10.31 -14.56
C ALA A 167 -12.29 -9.89 -16.04
N ILE A 168 -12.70 -8.64 -16.33
CA ILE A 168 -12.67 -8.08 -17.69
C ILE A 168 -11.22 -8.00 -18.20
N LEU A 169 -10.31 -7.50 -17.36
CA LEU A 169 -8.90 -7.32 -17.73
C LEU A 169 -8.20 -8.66 -18.01
N VAL A 170 -8.46 -9.69 -17.19
CA VAL A 170 -7.95 -11.06 -17.44
C VAL A 170 -8.48 -11.60 -18.76
N ARG A 171 -9.78 -11.41 -19.03
CA ARG A 171 -10.40 -11.88 -20.29
C ARG A 171 -9.79 -11.20 -21.52
N GLU A 172 -9.45 -9.93 -21.43
CA GLU A 172 -8.82 -9.21 -22.54
C GLU A 172 -7.36 -9.62 -22.72
N ASN A 173 -6.63 -9.83 -21.62
CA ASN A 173 -5.25 -10.30 -21.67
C ASN A 173 -5.12 -11.70 -22.28
N GLN A 174 -6.11 -12.59 -22.11
CA GLN A 174 -6.10 -13.92 -22.74
C GLN A 174 -6.35 -13.92 -24.26
N LYS A 175 -6.76 -12.80 -24.85
CA LYS A 175 -7.01 -12.69 -26.31
C LYS A 175 -5.83 -12.12 -27.09
N ALA A 176 -4.87 -11.50 -26.40
CA ALA A 176 -3.65 -10.94 -26.98
C ALA A 176 -2.52 -11.98 -26.98
#